data_AF-A0A433KH05-F1
#
_entry.id   AF-A0A433KH05-F1
#
_cell.length_a   1.000
_cell.length_b   1.000
_cell.length_c   1.000
_cell.angle_alpha   90.00
_cell.angle_beta   90.00
_cell.angle_gamma   90.00
#
_symmetry.space_group_name_H-M   'P 1'
#
loop_
_entity.id
_entity.type
_entity.pdbx_description
1 polymer ?
#
loop_
_entity_poly.entity_id
_entity_poly.type
_entity_poly.pdbx_seq_one_letter_code
_entity_poly.pdbx_strand_id
1 'polypeptide(L)'
;MLRQWQTECLERALIQLSSKMPHFLCQATPGAGKMLLAAVLTEALIKRGDIDYVVYLGPTRAVVNDARRTLEKVLNRSLDGRLGSIGVTLTYHALSNRLVSLQQLGQNGHVLLIWDESHHASAPGGQVHQANQWGLALIALERHVRFTLALSGTPWRTDGSCLPLLRYVEATDLPSNSSDSLPRVPTQKHLIPDYVYTLKEAIQDGVCRYPTIELVDNHSIGITRTHPRTGRKEARQYASIPQLLKHPGVHYAALLHDDAPLQHVLTLGINRLSTLRQHDPKAGGLVVAASIQHAEEITQRLEDAHQTVCLVTSHDPTAHTQLETFRDADTAWIVSVGMVTEGVNLPRLRVCCYLSHVRTEQFFRQVLGRIIRRQTRHDGHCYFYALNEPLLRRFARRLTDDLPDELAKVEM
;
A
#
# COMPACT_ATOMS: atom_id res chain seq x y z
N MET A 1 -2.63 23.17 9.83
CA MET A 1 -1.38 23.10 10.60
C MET A 1 -0.69 21.80 10.26
N LEU A 2 0.62 21.81 10.04
CA LEU A 2 1.40 20.59 9.78
C LEU A 2 1.61 19.79 11.06
N ARG A 3 1.76 18.47 10.91
CA ARG A 3 2.24 17.58 11.98
C ARG A 3 3.75 17.76 12.16
N GLN A 4 4.28 17.40 13.33
CA GLN A 4 5.70 17.54 13.65
C GLN A 4 6.60 16.92 12.58
N TRP A 5 6.38 15.65 12.22
CA TRP A 5 7.17 14.97 11.18
C TRP A 5 7.12 15.69 9.81
N GLN A 6 5.99 16.33 9.48
CA GLN A 6 5.84 17.07 8.22
C GLN A 6 6.66 18.36 8.27
N THR A 7 6.68 19.05 9.41
CA THR A 7 7.51 20.24 9.62
C THR A 7 9.00 19.89 9.53
N GLU A 8 9.45 18.84 10.22
CA GLU A 8 10.84 18.38 10.19
C GLU A 8 11.28 17.93 8.78
N CYS A 9 10.43 17.19 8.08
CA CYS A 9 10.70 16.76 6.71
C CYS A 9 10.74 17.96 5.74
N LEU A 10 9.83 18.93 5.90
CA LEU A 10 9.81 20.16 5.12
C LEU A 10 11.10 20.96 5.30
N GLU A 11 11.53 21.19 6.54
CA GLU A 11 12.77 21.90 6.85
C GLU A 11 13.99 21.19 6.24
N ARG A 12 14.07 19.86 6.38
CA ARG A 12 15.16 19.07 5.79
C ARG A 12 15.16 19.16 4.26
N ALA A 13 14.00 19.01 3.62
CA ALA A 13 13.87 19.11 2.17
C ALA A 13 14.29 20.50 1.66
N LEU A 14 13.88 21.56 2.35
CA LEU A 14 14.22 22.94 2.00
C LEU A 14 15.70 23.31 2.18
N ILE A 15 16.43 22.57 3.03
CA ILE A 15 17.89 22.72 3.20
C ILE A 15 18.65 21.90 2.16
N GLN A 16 18.17 20.69 1.85
CA GLN A 16 18.88 19.75 0.98
C GLN A 16 18.68 20.05 -0.51
N LEU A 17 17.45 20.43 -0.91
CA LEU A 17 17.13 20.69 -2.32
C LEU A 17 17.95 21.88 -2.84
N SER A 18 18.85 21.56 -3.77
CA SER A 18 19.78 22.52 -4.37
C SER A 18 20.24 22.01 -5.73
N SER A 19 20.94 22.83 -6.51
CA SER A 19 21.52 22.38 -7.79
C SER A 19 22.45 21.16 -7.64
N LYS A 20 23.05 20.96 -6.45
CA LYS A 20 23.94 19.81 -6.17
C LYS A 20 23.19 18.56 -5.72
N MET A 21 22.03 18.74 -5.09
CA MET A 21 21.17 17.67 -4.60
C MET A 21 19.73 17.97 -5.03
N PRO A 22 19.38 17.72 -6.31
CA PRO A 22 18.08 18.08 -6.85
C PRO A 22 16.98 17.06 -6.52
N HIS A 23 17.33 15.93 -5.88
CA HIS A 23 16.41 14.84 -5.59
C HIS A 23 16.21 14.70 -4.09
N PHE A 24 14.96 14.55 -3.67
CA PHE A 24 14.60 14.28 -2.28
C PHE A 24 13.59 13.13 -2.21
N LEU A 25 13.92 12.09 -1.45
CA LEU A 25 13.04 10.96 -1.18
C LEU A 25 12.50 11.02 0.25
N CYS A 26 11.19 11.24 0.35
CA CYS A 26 10.43 11.11 1.59
C CYS A 26 9.76 9.73 1.64
N GLN A 27 10.21 8.90 2.56
CA GLN A 27 9.50 7.71 2.98
C GLN A 27 8.66 8.02 4.21
N ALA A 28 7.35 7.83 4.12
CA ALA A 28 6.48 7.96 5.27
C ALA A 28 5.35 6.96 5.23
N THR A 29 5.03 6.38 6.38
CA THR A 29 4.03 5.31 6.51
C THR A 29 2.72 5.62 5.74
N PRO A 30 2.06 4.62 5.12
CA PRO A 30 0.80 4.83 4.42
C PRO A 30 -0.24 5.55 5.30
N GLY A 31 -0.86 6.58 4.75
CA GLY A 31 -1.85 7.39 5.49
C GLY A 31 -1.26 8.49 6.39
N ALA A 32 0.07 8.65 6.48
CA ALA A 32 0.68 9.70 7.29
C ALA A 32 0.37 11.14 6.83
N GLY A 33 -0.11 11.33 5.60
CA GLY A 33 -0.41 12.65 5.01
C GLY A 33 0.72 13.21 4.14
N LYS A 34 1.40 12.35 3.36
CA LYS A 34 2.50 12.73 2.45
C LYS A 34 2.12 13.85 1.46
N MET A 35 0.91 13.82 0.91
CA MET A 35 0.49 14.83 -0.07
C MET A 35 0.36 16.23 0.51
N LEU A 36 0.00 16.37 1.79
CA LEU A 36 -0.02 17.69 2.43
C LEU A 36 1.40 18.25 2.56
N LEU A 37 2.36 17.41 2.98
CA LEU A 37 3.78 17.79 3.01
C LEU A 37 4.25 18.24 1.62
N ALA A 38 3.96 17.45 0.59
CA ALA A 38 4.36 17.77 -0.78
C ALA A 38 3.82 19.12 -1.25
N ALA A 39 2.53 19.39 -0.99
CA ALA A 39 1.90 20.64 -1.37
C ALA A 39 2.49 21.85 -0.63
N VAL A 40 2.79 21.72 0.67
CA VAL A 40 3.42 22.82 1.44
C VAL A 40 4.88 23.03 1.01
N LEU A 41 5.63 21.96 0.70
CA LEU A 41 6.97 22.09 0.12
C LEU A 41 6.93 22.83 -1.22
N THR A 42 5.98 22.49 -2.10
CA THR A 42 5.79 23.20 -3.37
C THR A 42 5.51 24.68 -3.14
N GLU A 43 4.62 25.02 -2.21
CA GLU A 43 4.31 26.41 -1.88
C GLU A 43 5.56 27.18 -1.39
N ALA A 44 6.35 26.55 -0.52
CA ALA A 44 7.58 27.14 0.01
C ALA A 44 8.64 27.37 -1.07
N LEU A 45 8.83 26.43 -1.99
CA LEU A 45 9.76 26.56 -3.12
C LEU A 45 9.33 27.65 -4.10
N ILE A 46 8.03 27.76 -4.39
CA ILE A 46 7.49 28.85 -5.24
C ILE A 46 7.72 30.21 -4.57
N LYS A 47 7.43 30.34 -3.27
CA LYS A 47 7.64 31.60 -2.52
C LYS A 47 9.10 32.03 -2.47
N ARG A 48 10.04 31.08 -2.52
CA ARG A 48 11.49 31.34 -2.61
C ARG A 48 11.97 31.69 -4.02
N GLY A 49 11.14 31.48 -5.04
CA GLY A 49 11.53 31.63 -6.45
C GLY A 49 12.40 30.48 -6.96
N ASP A 50 12.43 29.34 -6.25
CA ASP A 50 13.24 28.18 -6.63
C ASP A 50 12.60 27.39 -7.78
N ILE A 51 11.27 27.46 -7.90
CA ILE A 51 10.47 26.81 -8.94
C ILE A 51 9.34 27.74 -9.42
N ASP A 52 8.95 27.57 -10.69
CA ASP A 52 7.85 28.27 -11.34
C ASP A 52 6.63 27.34 -11.51
N TYR A 53 6.88 26.05 -11.76
CA TYR A 53 5.86 25.07 -12.13
C TYR A 53 5.97 23.77 -11.34
N VAL A 54 4.85 23.07 -11.21
CA VAL A 54 4.78 21.74 -10.58
C VAL A 54 4.18 20.70 -11.52
N VAL A 55 4.81 19.54 -11.60
CA VAL A 55 4.29 18.35 -12.29
C VAL A 55 4.10 17.26 -11.25
N TYR A 56 2.87 16.78 -11.07
CA TYR A 56 2.57 15.64 -10.21
C TYR A 56 2.30 14.39 -11.04
N LEU A 57 2.89 13.27 -10.63
CA LEU A 57 2.67 11.93 -11.20
C LEU A 57 2.16 10.97 -10.12
N GLY A 58 1.09 10.25 -10.44
CA GLY A 58 0.52 9.22 -9.54
C GLY A 58 0.05 7.97 -10.29
N PRO A 59 -0.29 6.89 -9.57
CA PRO A 59 -0.65 5.60 -10.17
C PRO A 59 -2.04 5.61 -10.83
N THR A 60 -3.06 6.14 -10.16
CA THR A 60 -4.46 6.06 -10.61
C THR A 60 -5.10 7.43 -10.73
N ARG A 61 -6.20 7.51 -11.50
CA ARG A 61 -6.97 8.76 -11.66
C ARG A 61 -7.50 9.28 -10.32
N ALA A 62 -7.93 8.39 -9.43
CA ALA A 62 -8.41 8.76 -8.10
C ALA A 62 -7.30 9.42 -7.25
N VAL A 63 -6.12 8.81 -7.19
CA VAL A 63 -4.95 9.37 -6.48
C VAL A 63 -4.54 10.72 -7.08
N VAL A 64 -4.48 10.82 -8.41
CA VAL A 64 -4.16 12.07 -9.11
C VAL A 64 -5.17 13.17 -8.80
N ASN A 65 -6.48 12.85 -8.79
CA ASN A 65 -7.52 13.84 -8.48
C ASN A 65 -7.43 14.33 -7.03
N ASP A 66 -7.18 13.44 -6.07
CA ASP A 66 -7.04 13.81 -4.66
C ASP A 66 -5.76 14.62 -4.41
N ALA A 67 -4.66 14.26 -5.07
CA ALA A 67 -3.43 15.05 -5.07
C ALA A 67 -3.65 16.44 -5.66
N ARG A 68 -4.35 16.54 -6.80
CA ARG A 68 -4.72 17.81 -7.43
C ARG A 68 -5.52 18.68 -6.48
N ARG A 69 -6.58 18.16 -5.87
CA ARG A 69 -7.38 18.89 -4.87
C ARG A 69 -6.53 19.42 -3.72
N THR A 70 -5.59 18.62 -3.23
CA THR A 70 -4.68 19.00 -2.14
C THR A 70 -3.73 20.12 -2.56
N LEU A 71 -3.09 19.99 -3.72
CA LEU A 71 -2.19 20.98 -4.29
C LEU A 71 -2.91 22.30 -4.60
N GLU A 72 -4.06 22.25 -5.29
CA GLU A 72 -4.86 23.43 -5.63
C GLU A 72 -5.33 24.17 -4.38
N LYS A 73 -5.71 23.43 -3.33
CA LYS A 73 -6.13 24.02 -2.05
C LYS A 73 -5.00 24.75 -1.33
N VAL A 74 -3.79 24.19 -1.30
CA VAL A 74 -2.64 24.79 -0.61
C VAL A 74 -2.05 25.94 -1.43
N LEU A 75 -1.90 25.76 -2.74
CA LEU A 75 -1.29 26.74 -3.64
C LEU A 75 -2.25 27.87 -4.05
N ASN A 76 -3.56 27.68 -3.84
CA ASN A 76 -4.63 28.57 -4.30
C ASN A 76 -4.53 28.89 -5.80
N ARG A 77 -4.15 27.88 -6.62
CA ARG A 77 -3.91 27.98 -8.07
C ARG A 77 -4.32 26.69 -8.76
N SER A 78 -4.71 26.76 -10.04
CA SER A 78 -5.11 25.59 -10.84
C SER A 78 -3.91 24.72 -11.23
N LEU A 79 -4.09 23.40 -11.23
CA LEU A 79 -3.15 22.40 -11.75
C LEU A 79 -3.76 21.54 -12.88
N ASP A 80 -4.68 22.11 -13.66
CA ASP A 80 -5.32 21.44 -14.79
C ASP A 80 -4.49 21.41 -16.09
N GLY A 81 -3.29 22.03 -16.08
CA GLY A 81 -2.39 22.10 -17.21
C GLY A 81 -2.87 23.03 -18.34
N ARG A 82 -3.83 23.92 -18.08
CA ARG A 82 -4.29 24.95 -19.03
C ARG A 82 -3.49 26.24 -18.89
N LEU A 83 -3.71 27.19 -19.80
CA LEU A 83 -3.10 28.53 -19.71
C LEU A 83 -3.42 29.17 -18.36
N GLY A 84 -2.38 29.68 -17.68
CA GLY A 84 -2.48 30.27 -16.35
C GLY A 84 -2.44 29.27 -15.19
N SER A 85 -2.41 27.96 -15.45
CA SER A 85 -2.18 26.95 -14.41
C SER A 85 -0.72 26.98 -13.94
N ILE A 86 -0.49 26.65 -12.66
CA ILE A 86 0.86 26.56 -12.10
C ILE A 86 1.52 25.19 -12.37
N GLY A 87 0.84 24.30 -13.09
CA GLY A 87 1.29 22.94 -13.22
C GLY A 87 0.23 21.98 -13.75
N VAL A 88 0.58 20.69 -13.70
CA VAL A 88 -0.31 19.62 -14.14
C VAL A 88 -0.17 18.39 -13.25
N THR A 89 -1.28 17.68 -13.06
CA THR A 89 -1.32 16.38 -12.39
C THR A 89 -1.68 15.29 -13.41
N LEU A 90 -0.86 14.24 -13.52
CA LEU A 90 -1.01 13.18 -14.51
C LEU A 90 -0.87 11.79 -13.87
N THR A 91 -1.46 10.77 -14.51
CA THR A 91 -1.12 9.39 -14.20
C THR A 91 0.21 9.01 -14.86
N TYR A 92 0.91 8.00 -14.32
CA TYR A 92 2.11 7.46 -14.98
C TYR A 92 1.84 7.03 -16.42
N HIS A 93 0.69 6.42 -16.70
CA HIS A 93 0.29 6.04 -18.06
C HIS A 93 0.14 7.26 -19.00
N ALA A 94 -0.35 8.40 -18.50
CA ALA A 94 -0.52 9.60 -19.31
C ALA A 94 0.79 10.35 -19.58
N LEU A 95 1.87 10.03 -18.87
CA LEU A 95 3.17 10.71 -18.99
C LEU A 95 3.74 10.64 -20.41
N SER A 96 3.74 9.45 -21.01
CA SER A 96 4.32 9.22 -22.35
C SER A 96 3.72 10.16 -23.40
N ASN A 97 2.40 10.40 -23.33
CA ASN A 97 1.68 11.25 -24.29
C ASN A 97 1.90 12.75 -24.05
N ARG A 98 2.45 13.14 -22.90
CA ARG A 98 2.68 14.54 -22.51
C ARG A 98 4.16 14.89 -22.38
N LEU A 99 5.05 13.92 -22.57
CA LEU A 99 6.48 14.04 -22.30
C LEU A 99 7.11 15.24 -23.01
N VAL A 100 6.92 15.36 -24.33
CA VAL A 100 7.52 16.45 -25.13
C VAL A 100 7.11 17.83 -24.61
N SER A 101 5.82 18.04 -24.32
CA SER A 101 5.34 19.31 -23.78
C SER A 101 5.88 19.61 -22.39
N LEU A 102 6.06 18.58 -21.55
CA LEU A 102 6.64 18.74 -20.21
C LEU A 102 8.15 19.02 -20.27
N GLN A 103 8.87 18.43 -21.22
CA GLN A 103 10.28 18.75 -21.45
C GLN A 103 10.46 20.19 -21.91
N GLN A 104 9.60 20.68 -22.81
CA GLN A 104 9.58 22.08 -23.22
C GLN A 104 9.27 23.02 -22.04
N LEU A 105 8.35 22.64 -21.15
CA LEU A 105 8.08 23.40 -19.92
C LEU A 105 9.33 23.49 -19.04
N GLY A 106 10.03 22.37 -18.85
CA GLY A 106 11.28 22.31 -18.08
C GLY A 106 12.47 23.05 -18.70
N GLN A 107 12.49 23.19 -20.02
CA GLN A 107 13.49 24.03 -20.72
C GLN A 107 13.23 25.52 -20.55
N ASN A 108 11.97 25.92 -20.36
CA ASN A 108 11.54 27.32 -20.30
C ASN A 108 11.24 27.81 -18.87
N GLY A 109 11.39 26.97 -17.85
CA GLY A 109 11.10 27.33 -16.47
C GLY A 109 11.58 26.29 -15.46
N HIS A 110 11.57 26.66 -14.18
CA HIS A 110 12.01 25.79 -13.10
C HIS A 110 10.87 24.90 -12.62
N VAL A 111 10.95 23.59 -12.91
CA VAL A 111 9.89 22.62 -12.61
C VAL A 111 10.23 21.78 -11.38
N LEU A 112 9.28 21.62 -10.45
CA LEU A 112 9.30 20.54 -9.46
C LEU A 112 8.51 19.34 -9.98
N LEU A 113 9.14 18.17 -10.00
CA LEU A 113 8.48 16.90 -10.27
C LEU A 113 8.16 16.16 -8.96
N ILE A 114 6.89 16.00 -8.65
CA ILE A 114 6.40 15.16 -7.56
C ILE A 114 5.94 13.83 -8.16
N TRP A 115 6.41 12.72 -7.60
CA TRP A 115 6.04 11.39 -8.07
C TRP A 115 5.73 10.50 -6.87
N ASP A 116 4.47 10.12 -6.77
CA ASP A 116 3.88 9.44 -5.64
C ASP A 116 3.76 7.95 -5.90
N GLU A 117 3.85 7.17 -4.82
CA GLU A 117 3.96 5.72 -4.86
C GLU A 117 5.04 5.26 -5.84
N SER A 118 6.24 5.83 -5.66
CA SER A 118 7.39 5.61 -6.56
C SER A 118 7.72 4.14 -6.78
N HIS A 119 7.29 3.21 -5.92
CA HIS A 119 7.43 1.76 -6.16
C HIS A 119 6.69 1.25 -7.41
N HIS A 120 5.63 1.91 -7.87
CA HIS A 120 5.00 1.58 -9.15
C HIS A 120 5.94 1.89 -10.32
N ALA A 121 6.98 2.69 -10.07
CA ALA A 121 7.91 3.14 -11.08
C ALA A 121 8.94 2.08 -11.56
N SER A 122 8.63 0.78 -11.43
CA SER A 122 9.41 -0.34 -11.99
C SER A 122 8.64 -1.30 -12.91
N ALA A 123 9.37 -1.97 -13.78
CA ALA A 123 8.94 -3.19 -14.46
C ALA A 123 9.11 -4.45 -13.59
N PRO A 124 8.28 -5.49 -13.77
CA PRO A 124 8.53 -6.80 -13.17
C PRO A 124 9.88 -7.37 -13.66
N GLY A 125 10.76 -7.77 -12.74
CA GLY A 125 11.90 -8.64 -13.06
C GLY A 125 13.30 -8.03 -13.11
N GLY A 126 13.52 -6.80 -12.64
CA GLY A 126 14.88 -6.30 -12.36
C GLY A 126 15.84 -6.16 -13.54
N GLN A 127 15.38 -6.40 -14.77
CA GLN A 127 16.18 -6.23 -15.97
C GLN A 127 16.05 -4.79 -16.47
N VAL A 128 17.16 -4.07 -16.44
CA VAL A 128 17.32 -2.68 -16.92
C VAL A 128 16.90 -2.51 -18.40
N HIS A 129 16.77 -3.61 -19.16
CA HIS A 129 16.36 -3.62 -20.55
C HIS A 129 14.84 -3.64 -20.81
N GLN A 130 13.99 -3.71 -19.76
CA GLN A 130 12.53 -3.63 -19.90
C GLN A 130 11.91 -2.61 -18.95
N ALA A 131 12.48 -1.41 -18.79
CA ALA A 131 11.74 -0.35 -18.11
C ALA A 131 10.39 -0.16 -18.82
N ASN A 132 9.28 -0.33 -18.09
CA ASN A 132 7.93 -0.06 -18.60
C ASN A 132 7.92 1.33 -19.27
N GLN A 133 7.17 1.51 -20.35
CA GLN A 133 7.22 2.71 -21.21
C GLN A 133 7.19 4.05 -20.45
N TRP A 134 6.45 4.13 -19.33
CA TRP A 134 6.39 5.32 -18.49
C TRP A 134 7.66 5.55 -17.64
N GLY A 135 8.42 4.51 -17.28
CA GLY A 135 9.68 4.64 -16.53
C GLY A 135 10.79 5.27 -17.36
N LEU A 136 10.84 4.95 -18.65
CA LEU A 136 11.71 5.65 -19.61
C LEU A 136 11.30 7.12 -19.78
N ALA A 137 9.99 7.38 -19.88
CA ALA A 137 9.48 8.75 -20.00
C ALA A 137 9.81 9.60 -18.76
N LEU A 138 9.81 9.00 -17.58
CA LEU A 138 10.13 9.64 -16.32
C LEU A 138 11.61 10.02 -16.20
N ILE A 139 12.51 9.12 -16.57
CA ILE A 139 13.96 9.41 -16.69
C ILE A 139 14.19 10.51 -17.73
N ALA A 140 13.48 10.46 -18.86
CA ALA A 140 13.60 11.46 -19.91
C ALA A 140 13.09 12.83 -19.47
N LEU A 141 12.06 12.90 -18.62
CA LEU A 141 11.53 14.15 -18.08
C LEU A 141 12.45 14.74 -17.00
N GLU A 142 13.02 13.90 -16.13
CA GLU A 142 13.82 14.33 -14.99
C GLU A 142 15.01 15.22 -15.38
N ARG A 143 15.64 14.97 -16.53
CA ARG A 143 16.73 15.82 -17.05
C ARG A 143 16.33 17.27 -17.33
N HIS A 144 15.03 17.56 -17.39
CA HIS A 144 14.49 18.88 -17.67
C HIS A 144 13.81 19.52 -16.46
N VAL A 145 13.80 18.89 -15.29
CA VAL A 145 13.20 19.47 -14.09
C VAL A 145 14.27 20.00 -13.14
N ARG A 146 13.92 21.01 -12.34
CA ARG A 146 14.82 21.63 -11.37
C ARG A 146 15.03 20.73 -10.17
N PHE A 147 13.93 20.21 -9.62
CA PHE A 147 13.91 19.36 -8.44
C PHE A 147 12.96 18.17 -8.60
N THR A 148 13.21 17.09 -7.86
CA THR A 148 12.30 15.95 -7.74
C THR A 148 11.99 15.63 -6.29
N LEU A 149 10.71 15.33 -6.01
CA LEU A 149 10.22 14.87 -4.71
C LEU A 149 9.56 13.49 -4.88
N ALA A 150 10.27 12.45 -4.45
CA ALA A 150 9.73 11.10 -4.39
C ALA A 150 8.97 10.88 -3.07
N LEU A 151 7.74 10.36 -3.16
CA LEU A 151 6.94 9.96 -2.01
C LEU A 151 6.71 8.45 -2.03
N SER A 152 7.01 7.76 -0.92
CA SER A 152 6.75 6.32 -0.82
C SER A 152 6.20 5.93 0.56
N GLY A 153 5.24 5.00 0.57
CA GLY A 153 4.75 4.33 1.79
C GLY A 153 5.55 3.09 2.17
N THR A 154 6.21 2.47 1.20
CA THR A 154 6.92 1.20 1.34
C THR A 154 8.15 1.26 0.44
N PRO A 155 9.34 1.58 0.97
CA PRO A 155 10.58 1.61 0.17
C PRO A 155 11.06 0.20 -0.21
N TRP A 156 10.41 -0.84 0.33
CA TRP A 156 10.91 -2.20 0.33
C TRP A 156 10.62 -2.88 -0.99
N ARG A 157 11.71 -3.27 -1.66
CA ARG A 157 11.67 -4.07 -2.88
C ARG A 157 12.45 -5.36 -2.65
N THR A 158 11.77 -6.48 -2.73
CA THR A 158 12.38 -7.81 -2.66
C THR A 158 12.81 -8.34 -4.02
N ASP A 159 12.48 -7.63 -5.11
CA ASP A 159 12.69 -8.05 -6.50
C ASP A 159 14.01 -7.57 -7.12
N GLY A 160 14.84 -6.87 -6.34
CA GLY A 160 16.16 -6.39 -6.77
C GLY A 160 16.14 -5.28 -7.82
N SER A 161 14.97 -4.80 -8.23
CA SER A 161 14.87 -3.71 -9.22
C SER A 161 15.06 -2.35 -8.55
N CYS A 162 15.85 -1.48 -9.18
CA CYS A 162 16.12 -0.13 -8.69
C CYS A 162 15.22 0.86 -9.44
N LEU A 163 14.52 1.70 -8.69
CA LEU A 163 13.92 2.90 -9.25
C LEU A 163 15.03 3.88 -9.64
N PRO A 164 14.94 4.49 -10.83
CA PRO A 164 15.82 5.59 -11.21
C PRO A 164 15.80 6.70 -10.14
N LEU A 165 16.83 7.55 -10.07
CA LEU A 165 16.86 8.77 -9.24
C LEU A 165 16.96 8.58 -7.73
N LEU A 166 16.90 7.34 -7.25
CA LEU A 166 17.01 7.04 -5.84
C LEU A 166 18.40 6.49 -5.51
N ARG A 167 18.87 6.76 -4.28
CA ARG A 167 20.17 6.30 -3.80
C ARG A 167 20.06 4.89 -3.21
N TYR A 168 21.05 4.04 -3.45
CA TYR A 168 21.10 2.68 -2.93
C TYR A 168 22.48 2.34 -2.33
N VAL A 169 22.53 1.49 -1.30
CA VAL A 169 23.74 0.84 -0.76
C VAL A 169 23.71 -0.65 -1.08
N GLU A 170 24.88 -1.28 -1.26
CA GLU A 170 24.98 -2.73 -1.40
C GLU A 170 24.93 -3.41 -0.03
N ALA A 171 24.14 -4.49 0.11
CA ALA A 171 23.96 -5.22 1.38
C ALA A 171 25.21 -5.93 1.93
N THR A 172 26.39 -5.78 1.30
CA THR A 172 27.65 -6.35 1.79
C THR A 172 28.25 -5.60 2.98
N ASP A 173 27.74 -4.41 3.30
CA ASP A 173 28.32 -3.53 4.33
C ASP A 173 27.59 -3.58 5.69
N LEU A 174 26.68 -4.53 5.89
CA LEU A 174 25.95 -4.73 7.15
C LEU A 174 26.41 -6.02 7.85
N PRO A 175 26.73 -6.02 9.16
CA PRO A 175 27.14 -7.23 9.87
C PRO A 175 25.97 -8.21 9.97
N SER A 176 26.08 -9.34 9.27
CA SER A 176 25.04 -10.38 9.22
C SER A 176 25.11 -11.28 10.46
N ASN A 177 24.12 -11.19 11.36
CA ASN A 177 23.86 -12.18 12.41
C ASN A 177 22.51 -12.87 12.15
N SER A 178 22.48 -13.88 11.28
CA SER A 178 21.42 -14.91 11.30
C SER A 178 21.74 -16.08 10.37
N SER A 179 21.88 -17.26 10.95
CA SER A 179 21.99 -18.56 10.30
C SER A 179 20.60 -19.08 9.90
N ASP A 180 20.12 -18.72 8.71
CA ASP A 180 18.93 -19.37 8.11
C ASP A 180 19.24 -19.77 6.66
N SER A 181 19.35 -21.08 6.43
CA SER A 181 19.79 -21.71 5.19
C SER A 181 18.64 -21.84 4.19
N LEU A 182 18.36 -20.75 3.48
CA LEU A 182 17.59 -20.71 2.23
C LEU A 182 18.42 -20.01 1.14
N PRO A 183 18.17 -20.28 -0.15
CA PRO A 183 19.04 -19.82 -1.24
C PRO A 183 19.21 -18.30 -1.22
N ARG A 184 20.49 -17.86 -1.27
CA ARG A 184 20.89 -16.45 -1.31
C ARG A 184 20.25 -15.78 -2.53
N VAL A 185 19.32 -14.86 -2.26
CA VAL A 185 18.74 -13.94 -3.23
C VAL A 185 19.87 -13.01 -3.74
N PRO A 186 19.87 -12.55 -5.02
CA PRO A 186 20.92 -11.67 -5.53
C PRO A 186 21.10 -10.44 -4.65
N THR A 187 22.34 -9.93 -4.57
CA THR A 187 22.77 -8.73 -3.84
C THR A 187 21.66 -7.69 -3.68
N GLN A 188 21.09 -7.61 -2.46
CA GLN A 188 20.04 -6.64 -2.17
C GLN A 188 20.65 -5.24 -2.15
N LYS A 189 20.25 -4.39 -3.09
CA LYS A 189 20.50 -2.95 -3.04
C LYS A 189 19.46 -2.31 -2.13
N HIS A 190 19.89 -1.68 -1.03
CA HIS A 190 19.00 -1.02 -0.07
C HIS A 190 18.81 0.45 -0.42
N LEU A 191 17.57 0.84 -0.67
CA LEU A 191 17.16 2.23 -0.92
C LEU A 191 17.46 3.11 0.31
N ILE A 192 18.06 4.30 0.12
CA ILE A 192 18.33 5.30 1.17
C ILE A 192 17.43 6.53 0.99
N PRO A 193 16.34 6.66 1.75
CA PRO A 193 15.54 7.87 1.84
C PRO A 193 16.31 9.05 2.47
N ASP A 194 15.96 10.27 2.07
CA ASP A 194 16.45 11.50 2.73
C ASP A 194 15.71 11.77 4.05
N TYR A 195 14.46 11.31 4.13
CA TYR A 195 13.66 11.34 5.35
C TYR A 195 12.83 10.07 5.47
N VAL A 196 12.78 9.50 6.68
CA VAL A 196 12.01 8.31 7.02
C VAL A 196 11.08 8.65 8.18
N TYR A 197 9.78 8.40 7.98
CA TYR A 197 8.77 8.41 9.02
C TYR A 197 8.14 7.02 9.10
N THR A 198 8.55 6.26 10.11
CA THR A 198 8.23 4.85 10.30
C THR A 198 6.80 4.64 10.80
N LEU A 199 6.32 3.39 10.74
CA LEU A 199 5.05 3.04 11.36
C LEU A 199 5.12 3.19 12.89
N LYS A 200 6.27 2.86 13.51
CA LYS A 200 6.52 3.04 14.94
C LYS A 200 6.27 4.48 15.39
N GLU A 201 6.94 5.43 14.76
CA GLU A 201 6.79 6.87 15.03
C GLU A 201 5.34 7.30 14.77
N ALA A 202 4.73 6.84 13.68
CA ALA A 202 3.35 7.19 13.37
C ALA A 202 2.32 6.69 14.38
N ILE A 203 2.56 5.55 15.03
CA ILE A 203 1.72 5.06 16.12
C ILE A 203 1.97 5.88 17.38
N GLN A 204 3.23 6.18 17.71
CA GLN A 204 3.61 6.99 18.87
C GLN A 204 3.01 8.41 18.80
N ASP A 205 3.08 9.04 17.62
CA ASP A 205 2.50 10.35 17.35
C ASP A 205 0.97 10.32 17.24
N GLY A 206 0.37 9.13 17.32
CA GLY A 206 -1.07 8.94 17.21
C GLY A 206 -1.63 9.23 15.83
N VAL A 207 -0.80 9.22 14.79
CA VAL A 207 -1.20 9.38 13.38
C VAL A 207 -1.81 8.10 12.82
N CYS A 208 -1.26 6.95 13.21
CA CYS A 208 -1.73 5.63 12.80
C CYS A 208 -2.38 4.89 13.97
N ARG A 209 -3.29 3.98 13.63
CA ARG A 209 -3.83 2.97 14.54
C ARG A 209 -2.80 1.90 14.78
N TYR A 210 -2.92 1.26 15.93
CA TYR A 210 -2.19 0.06 16.29
C TYR A 210 -2.76 -1.17 15.56
N PRO A 211 -1.98 -1.87 14.73
CA PRO A 211 -2.43 -3.06 14.04
C PRO A 211 -2.26 -4.31 14.90
N THR A 212 -3.35 -5.06 15.10
CA THR A 212 -3.33 -6.44 15.59
C THR A 212 -3.46 -7.38 14.41
N ILE A 213 -2.47 -8.24 14.19
CA ILE A 213 -2.46 -9.22 13.10
C ILE A 213 -2.67 -10.60 13.69
N GLU A 214 -3.77 -11.24 13.28
CA GLU A 214 -4.18 -12.57 13.73
C GLU A 214 -4.10 -13.53 12.54
N LEU A 215 -3.21 -14.52 12.66
CA LEU A 215 -2.93 -15.51 11.63
C LEU A 215 -3.59 -16.83 11.98
N VAL A 216 -4.79 -17.03 11.45
CA VAL A 216 -5.64 -18.19 11.69
C VAL A 216 -4.93 -19.47 11.27
N ASP A 217 -4.63 -20.34 12.23
CA ASP A 217 -4.14 -21.69 12.00
C ASP A 217 -5.19 -22.74 12.36
N ASN A 218 -4.92 -23.99 12.01
CA ASN A 218 -5.70 -25.14 12.46
C ASN A 218 -4.76 -26.28 12.84
N HIS A 219 -4.85 -26.72 14.09
CA HIS A 219 -4.00 -27.76 14.65
C HIS A 219 -4.45 -29.19 14.30
N SER A 220 -5.55 -29.34 13.55
CA SER A 220 -6.15 -30.65 13.22
C SER A 220 -6.72 -30.62 11.80
N ILE A 221 -5.84 -30.72 10.80
CA ILE A 221 -6.22 -30.74 9.39
C ILE A 221 -6.06 -32.15 8.83
N GLY A 222 -7.16 -32.76 8.38
CA GLY A 222 -7.17 -34.07 7.73
C GLY A 222 -7.38 -33.95 6.22
N ILE A 223 -6.45 -34.48 5.42
CA ILE A 223 -6.64 -34.67 3.98
C ILE A 223 -6.87 -36.15 3.70
N THR A 224 -7.97 -36.46 3.02
CA THR A 224 -8.23 -37.78 2.48
C THR A 224 -8.10 -37.73 0.96
N ARG A 225 -7.18 -38.50 0.38
CA ARG A 225 -7.02 -38.59 -1.07
C ARG A 225 -7.17 -40.03 -1.54
N THR A 226 -7.95 -40.21 -2.60
CA THR A 226 -8.06 -41.50 -3.28
C THR A 226 -6.93 -41.61 -4.31
N HIS A 227 -6.10 -42.64 -4.20
CA HIS A 227 -5.01 -42.87 -5.13
C HIS A 227 -5.57 -43.18 -6.54
N PRO A 228 -5.23 -42.41 -7.58
CA PRO A 228 -5.89 -42.48 -8.88
C PRO A 228 -5.79 -43.85 -9.57
N ARG A 229 -4.71 -44.61 -9.31
CA ARG A 229 -4.47 -45.93 -9.94
C ARG A 229 -4.87 -47.12 -9.08
N THR A 230 -4.98 -46.96 -7.76
CA THR A 230 -5.16 -48.11 -6.84
C THR A 230 -6.45 -48.02 -6.02
N GLY A 231 -7.17 -46.89 -6.09
CA GLY A 231 -8.40 -46.66 -5.32
C GLY A 231 -8.20 -46.57 -3.81
N ARG A 232 -6.97 -46.71 -3.29
CA ARG A 232 -6.68 -46.63 -1.85
C ARG A 232 -6.90 -45.21 -1.36
N LYS A 233 -7.66 -45.07 -0.27
CA LYS A 233 -7.80 -43.80 0.46
C LYS A 233 -6.60 -43.64 1.38
N GLU A 234 -5.77 -42.64 1.12
CA GLU A 234 -4.72 -42.19 2.03
C GLU A 234 -5.25 -41.02 2.84
N ALA A 235 -5.27 -41.16 4.16
CA ALA A 235 -5.54 -40.06 5.09
C ALA A 235 -4.22 -39.55 5.67
N ARG A 236 -3.99 -38.24 5.58
CA ARG A 236 -2.84 -37.56 6.19
C ARG A 236 -3.33 -36.47 7.13
N GLN A 237 -2.69 -36.35 8.29
CA GLN A 237 -2.97 -35.32 9.26
C GLN A 237 -1.83 -34.29 9.29
N TYR A 238 -2.21 -33.03 9.46
CA TYR A 238 -1.30 -31.90 9.58
C TYR A 238 -1.66 -31.10 10.82
N ALA A 239 -0.64 -30.68 11.57
CA ALA A 239 -0.78 -29.94 12.82
C ALA A 239 -0.79 -28.42 12.61
N SER A 240 -0.73 -27.95 11.36
CA SER A 240 -0.82 -26.52 11.01
C SER A 240 -0.96 -26.32 9.49
N ILE A 241 -1.46 -25.15 9.07
CA ILE A 241 -1.52 -24.70 7.67
C ILE A 241 -0.12 -24.64 7.04
N PRO A 242 0.94 -24.12 7.68
CA PRO A 242 2.30 -24.20 7.13
C PRO A 242 2.78 -25.62 6.87
N GLN A 243 2.40 -26.59 7.71
CA GLN A 243 2.74 -27.99 7.48
C GLN A 243 1.93 -28.58 6.32
N LEU A 244 0.64 -28.22 6.23
CA LEU A 244 -0.25 -28.60 5.13
C LEU A 244 0.28 -28.13 3.78
N LEU A 245 0.73 -26.87 3.70
CA LEU A 245 1.25 -26.25 2.48
C LEU A 245 2.58 -26.83 1.98
N LYS A 246 3.26 -27.67 2.78
CA LYS A 246 4.40 -28.46 2.31
C LYS A 246 3.96 -29.67 1.46
N HIS A 247 2.68 -30.04 1.52
CA HIS A 247 2.16 -31.14 0.73
C HIS A 247 2.04 -30.75 -0.76
N PRO A 248 2.59 -31.54 -1.70
CA PRO A 248 2.69 -31.14 -3.12
C PRO A 248 1.34 -30.98 -3.82
N GLY A 249 0.25 -31.51 -3.26
CA GLY A 249 -1.09 -31.41 -3.82
C GLY A 249 -1.97 -30.32 -3.18
N VAL A 250 -1.45 -29.53 -2.24
CA VAL A 250 -2.21 -28.45 -1.59
C VAL A 250 -1.60 -27.12 -1.98
N HIS A 251 -2.44 -26.27 -2.56
CA HIS A 251 -2.06 -24.90 -2.89
C HIS A 251 -2.81 -23.93 -1.98
N TYR A 252 -2.13 -22.87 -1.55
CA TYR A 252 -2.73 -21.84 -0.71
C TYR A 252 -4.03 -21.27 -1.30
N ALA A 253 -4.08 -21.07 -2.61
CA ALA A 253 -5.28 -20.58 -3.29
C ALA A 253 -6.50 -21.49 -3.08
N ALA A 254 -6.31 -22.81 -2.99
CA ALA A 254 -7.40 -23.75 -2.72
C ALA A 254 -7.99 -23.56 -1.31
N LEU A 255 -7.13 -23.32 -0.32
CA LEU A 255 -7.56 -23.11 1.07
C LEU A 255 -8.43 -21.86 1.25
N LEU A 256 -8.34 -20.89 0.34
CA LEU A 256 -9.18 -19.69 0.35
C LEU A 256 -10.63 -19.99 -0.03
N HIS A 257 -10.87 -21.09 -0.74
CA HIS A 257 -12.20 -21.54 -1.18
C HIS A 257 -12.76 -22.67 -0.31
N ASP A 258 -11.98 -23.19 0.65
CA ASP A 258 -12.47 -24.20 1.58
C ASP A 258 -13.40 -23.54 2.62
N ASP A 259 -14.59 -24.12 2.80
CA ASP A 259 -15.66 -23.58 3.67
C ASP A 259 -15.19 -23.25 5.09
N ALA A 260 -14.49 -24.17 5.73
CA ALA A 260 -14.10 -24.06 7.13
C ALA A 260 -13.12 -22.90 7.40
N PRO A 261 -11.95 -22.79 6.73
CA PRO A 261 -11.04 -21.66 6.94
C PRO A 261 -11.65 -20.33 6.51
N LEU A 262 -12.39 -20.30 5.40
CA LEU A 262 -13.07 -19.09 4.91
C LEU A 262 -14.07 -18.57 5.96
N GLN A 263 -14.98 -19.44 6.41
CA GLN A 263 -16.01 -19.08 7.38
C GLN A 263 -15.40 -18.64 8.71
N HIS A 264 -14.31 -19.27 9.15
CA HIS A 264 -13.66 -18.92 10.40
C HIS A 264 -13.07 -17.50 10.35
N VAL A 265 -12.33 -17.16 9.29
CA VAL A 265 -11.77 -15.81 9.10
C VAL A 265 -12.89 -14.76 9.04
N LEU A 266 -13.97 -15.02 8.31
CA LEU A 266 -15.13 -14.12 8.26
C LEU A 266 -15.78 -13.95 9.62
N THR A 267 -15.97 -15.04 10.38
CA THR A 267 -16.58 -15.01 11.72
C THR A 267 -15.76 -14.15 12.69
N LEU A 268 -14.43 -14.30 12.70
CA LEU A 268 -13.55 -13.45 13.50
C LEU A 268 -13.70 -11.97 13.12
N GLY A 269 -13.70 -11.68 11.82
CA GLY A 269 -13.90 -10.33 11.30
C GLY A 269 -15.24 -9.73 11.70
N ILE A 270 -16.35 -10.48 11.55
CA ILE A 270 -17.71 -10.07 11.92
C ILE A 270 -17.81 -9.78 13.41
N ASN A 271 -17.34 -10.70 14.25
CA ASN A 271 -17.38 -10.52 15.70
C ASN A 271 -16.58 -9.29 16.15
N ARG A 272 -15.40 -9.10 15.56
CA ARG A 272 -14.55 -7.95 15.87
C ARG A 272 -15.19 -6.64 15.42
N LEU A 273 -15.72 -6.60 14.20
CA LEU A 273 -16.38 -5.41 13.67
C LEU A 273 -17.63 -5.07 14.47
N SER A 274 -18.45 -6.06 14.83
CA SER A 274 -19.62 -5.89 15.69
C SER A 274 -19.26 -5.25 17.03
N THR A 275 -18.20 -5.74 17.68
CA THR A 275 -17.67 -5.15 18.93
C THR A 275 -17.27 -3.68 18.75
N LEU A 276 -16.58 -3.35 17.66
CA LEU A 276 -16.20 -1.96 17.37
C LEU A 276 -17.42 -1.07 17.11
N ARG A 277 -18.43 -1.60 16.40
CA ARG A 277 -19.65 -0.89 16.03
C ARG A 277 -20.58 -0.58 17.20
N GLN A 278 -20.40 -1.23 18.35
CA GLN A 278 -21.07 -0.85 19.60
C GLN A 278 -20.69 0.58 20.05
N HIS A 279 -19.47 1.02 19.74
CA HIS A 279 -18.95 2.33 20.14
C HIS A 279 -18.79 3.29 18.95
N ASP A 280 -18.54 2.75 17.75
CA ASP A 280 -18.38 3.48 16.51
C ASP A 280 -19.24 2.84 15.40
N PRO A 281 -20.53 3.21 15.29
CA PRO A 281 -21.44 2.60 14.32
C PRO A 281 -21.01 2.72 12.86
N LYS A 282 -20.07 3.64 12.55
CA LYS A 282 -19.53 3.83 11.21
C LYS A 282 -18.28 2.99 10.93
N ALA A 283 -17.72 2.29 11.91
CA ALA A 283 -16.61 1.38 11.70
C ALA A 283 -16.94 0.38 10.58
N GLY A 284 -16.02 0.25 9.62
CA GLY A 284 -16.15 -0.60 8.45
C GLY A 284 -15.14 -1.74 8.43
N GLY A 285 -15.54 -2.86 7.82
CA GLY A 285 -14.70 -3.99 7.49
C GLY A 285 -14.34 -4.02 6.01
N LEU A 286 -13.13 -4.48 5.71
CA LEU A 286 -12.64 -4.73 4.36
C LEU A 286 -12.42 -6.24 4.19
N VAL A 287 -12.94 -6.81 3.12
CA VAL A 287 -12.51 -8.13 2.65
C VAL A 287 -11.74 -7.99 1.34
N VAL A 288 -10.53 -8.55 1.30
CA VAL A 288 -9.73 -8.64 0.07
C VAL A 288 -9.87 -10.04 -0.49
N ALA A 289 -10.68 -10.20 -1.53
CA ALA A 289 -10.98 -11.48 -2.16
C ALA A 289 -9.93 -11.90 -3.20
N ALA A 290 -9.91 -13.19 -3.52
CA ALA A 290 -8.95 -13.78 -4.46
C ALA A 290 -9.35 -13.60 -5.95
N SER A 291 -10.65 -13.53 -6.24
CA SER A 291 -11.23 -13.40 -7.58
C SER A 291 -12.63 -12.79 -7.47
N ILE A 292 -13.24 -12.42 -8.60
CA ILE A 292 -14.61 -11.88 -8.62
C ILE A 292 -15.62 -12.92 -8.13
N GLN A 293 -15.51 -14.16 -8.61
CA GLN A 293 -16.34 -15.27 -8.12
C GLN A 293 -16.19 -15.48 -6.60
N HIS A 294 -14.96 -15.40 -6.08
CA HIS A 294 -14.73 -15.50 -4.63
C HIS A 294 -15.36 -14.31 -3.88
N ALA A 295 -15.31 -13.11 -4.45
CA ALA A 295 -15.90 -11.92 -3.85
C ALA A 295 -17.43 -11.99 -3.78
N GLU A 296 -18.07 -12.52 -4.82
CA GLU A 296 -19.51 -12.81 -4.84
C GLU A 296 -19.88 -13.84 -3.77
N GLU A 297 -19.12 -14.93 -3.66
CA GLU A 297 -19.32 -15.95 -2.63
C GLU A 297 -19.20 -15.39 -1.20
N ILE A 298 -18.16 -14.59 -0.94
CA ILE A 298 -17.97 -13.92 0.35
C ILE A 298 -19.12 -12.95 0.64
N THR A 299 -19.58 -12.22 -0.38
CA THR A 299 -20.72 -11.28 -0.24
C THR A 299 -21.96 -12.02 0.22
N GLN A 300 -22.30 -13.15 -0.42
CA GLN A 300 -23.43 -13.98 -0.01
C GLN A 300 -23.29 -14.46 1.44
N ARG A 301 -22.12 -14.98 1.84
CA ARG A 301 -21.88 -15.43 3.22
C ARG A 301 -22.01 -14.32 4.26
N LEU A 302 -21.57 -13.11 3.92
CA LEU A 302 -21.72 -11.94 4.80
C LEU A 302 -23.18 -11.52 4.92
N GLU A 303 -23.94 -11.54 3.82
CA GLU A 303 -25.38 -11.26 3.80
C GLU A 303 -26.18 -12.30 4.59
N ASP A 304 -25.84 -13.59 4.45
CA ASP A 304 -26.40 -14.69 5.23
C ASP A 304 -26.12 -14.52 6.74
N ALA A 305 -24.99 -13.89 7.09
CA ALA A 305 -24.66 -13.48 8.44
C ALA A 305 -25.25 -12.10 8.84
N HIS A 306 -26.27 -11.63 8.11
CA HIS A 306 -26.99 -10.38 8.32
C HIS A 306 -26.11 -9.13 8.32
N GLN A 307 -25.02 -9.14 7.55
CA GLN A 307 -24.17 -7.97 7.36
C GLN A 307 -24.61 -7.16 6.14
N THR A 308 -24.46 -5.84 6.20
CA THR A 308 -24.59 -4.98 5.02
C THR A 308 -23.27 -4.93 4.25
N VAL A 309 -23.33 -5.19 2.95
CA VAL A 309 -22.14 -5.38 2.11
C VAL A 309 -22.17 -4.48 0.87
N CYS A 310 -21.01 -3.96 0.50
CA CYS A 310 -20.77 -3.30 -0.77
C CYS A 310 -19.70 -4.09 -1.54
N LEU A 311 -20.08 -4.76 -2.62
CA LEU A 311 -19.16 -5.46 -3.51
C LEU A 311 -18.59 -4.49 -4.54
N VAL A 312 -17.26 -4.43 -4.65
CA VAL A 312 -16.56 -3.56 -5.60
C VAL A 312 -15.56 -4.38 -6.43
N THR A 313 -15.76 -4.40 -7.75
CA THR A 313 -14.91 -5.19 -8.68
C THR A 313 -14.35 -4.32 -9.80
N SER A 314 -13.17 -4.67 -10.32
CA SER A 314 -12.47 -3.89 -11.35
C SER A 314 -13.18 -3.79 -12.69
N HIS A 315 -14.17 -4.64 -12.95
CA HIS A 315 -14.97 -4.59 -14.16
C HIS A 315 -16.21 -3.70 -14.02
N ASP A 316 -16.51 -3.21 -12.82
CA ASP A 316 -17.67 -2.35 -12.60
C ASP A 316 -17.34 -0.87 -12.95
N PRO A 317 -17.95 -0.29 -14.00
CA PRO A 317 -17.73 1.11 -14.36
C PRO A 317 -18.21 2.08 -13.27
N THR A 318 -19.07 1.63 -12.34
CA THR A 318 -19.63 2.42 -11.23
C THR A 318 -18.85 2.26 -9.93
N ALA A 319 -17.77 1.48 -9.92
CA ALA A 319 -16.99 1.19 -8.71
C ALA A 319 -16.52 2.44 -7.95
N HIS A 320 -16.17 3.53 -8.64
CA HIS A 320 -15.76 4.77 -7.99
C HIS A 320 -16.92 5.40 -7.20
N THR A 321 -18.11 5.45 -7.80
CA THR A 321 -19.33 5.94 -7.15
C THR A 321 -19.70 5.06 -5.97
N GLN A 322 -19.58 3.73 -6.09
CA GLN A 322 -19.83 2.81 -4.97
C GLN A 322 -18.87 3.03 -3.81
N LEU A 323 -17.58 3.26 -4.09
CA LEU A 323 -16.58 3.58 -3.07
C LEU A 323 -16.87 4.91 -2.37
N GLU A 324 -17.32 5.93 -3.10
CA GLU A 324 -17.74 7.21 -2.51
C GLU A 324 -19.00 7.04 -1.65
N THR A 325 -20.02 6.33 -2.13
CA THR A 325 -21.22 6.01 -1.34
C THR A 325 -20.86 5.24 -0.08
N PHE A 326 -20.00 4.21 -0.17
CA PHE A 326 -19.55 3.43 0.97
C PHE A 326 -18.77 4.27 1.99
N ARG A 327 -18.03 5.29 1.56
CA ARG A 327 -17.29 6.18 2.46
C ARG A 327 -18.22 6.89 3.43
N ASP A 328 -19.36 7.34 2.94
CA ASP A 328 -20.27 8.22 3.67
C ASP A 328 -21.45 7.46 4.32
N ALA A 329 -21.72 6.23 3.85
CA ALA A 329 -22.72 5.30 4.39
C ALA A 329 -22.30 4.58 5.68
N ASP A 330 -23.25 3.88 6.31
CA ASP A 330 -23.08 3.06 7.51
C ASP A 330 -22.90 1.55 7.20
N THR A 331 -22.87 1.18 5.92
CA THR A 331 -22.63 -0.18 5.41
C THR A 331 -21.45 -0.83 6.13
N ALA A 332 -21.60 -2.06 6.61
CA ALA A 332 -20.61 -2.68 7.48
C ALA A 332 -19.36 -3.13 6.71
N TRP A 333 -19.54 -3.75 5.55
CA TRP A 333 -18.45 -4.38 4.80
C TRP A 333 -18.29 -3.86 3.39
N ILE A 334 -17.05 -3.76 2.95
CA ILE A 334 -16.69 -3.67 1.54
C ILE A 334 -15.90 -4.92 1.15
N VAL A 335 -16.31 -5.57 0.07
CA VAL A 335 -15.61 -6.73 -0.51
C VAL A 335 -14.98 -6.29 -1.83
N SER A 336 -13.68 -6.52 -1.99
CA SER A 336 -12.93 -6.04 -3.14
C SER A 336 -11.95 -7.06 -3.71
N VAL A 337 -11.79 -7.04 -5.02
CA VAL A 337 -10.74 -7.76 -5.76
C VAL A 337 -9.74 -6.75 -6.30
N GLY A 338 -8.59 -6.60 -5.65
CA GLY A 338 -7.46 -5.77 -6.11
C GLY A 338 -7.69 -4.25 -6.25
N MET A 339 -8.92 -3.74 -6.16
CA MET A 339 -9.22 -2.31 -6.41
C MET A 339 -9.08 -1.41 -5.18
N VAL A 340 -9.45 -1.90 -3.99
CA VAL A 340 -9.32 -1.12 -2.75
C VAL A 340 -7.84 -0.85 -2.39
N THR A 341 -6.88 -1.51 -3.04
CA THR A 341 -5.45 -1.23 -2.86
C THR A 341 -4.95 0.02 -3.58
N GLU A 342 -5.71 0.65 -4.49
CA GLU A 342 -5.13 1.66 -5.41
C GLU A 342 -5.77 3.06 -5.46
N GLY A 343 -6.89 3.36 -4.79
CA GLY A 343 -7.59 4.63 -5.15
C GLY A 343 -8.36 5.42 -4.12
N VAL A 344 -9.06 4.81 -3.16
CA VAL A 344 -10.03 5.57 -2.33
C VAL A 344 -9.61 5.65 -0.86
N ASN A 345 -9.69 6.85 -0.31
CA ASN A 345 -9.49 7.11 1.10
C ASN A 345 -10.75 6.71 1.89
N LEU A 346 -10.74 5.53 2.49
CA LEU A 346 -11.80 4.99 3.34
C LEU A 346 -11.32 4.91 4.81
N PRO A 347 -11.23 6.05 5.52
CA PRO A 347 -10.60 6.08 6.84
C PRO A 347 -11.40 5.35 7.93
N ARG A 348 -12.68 5.03 7.68
CA ARG A 348 -13.54 4.27 8.61
C ARG A 348 -13.26 2.76 8.65
N LEU A 349 -12.41 2.25 7.75
CA LEU A 349 -12.04 0.84 7.76
C LEU A 349 -11.14 0.53 8.96
N ARG A 350 -11.52 -0.48 9.76
CA ARG A 350 -10.82 -0.87 11.00
C ARG A 350 -10.56 -2.37 11.10
N VAL A 351 -11.29 -3.19 10.35
CA VAL A 351 -11.12 -4.64 10.31
C VAL A 351 -10.81 -5.05 8.87
N CYS A 352 -9.86 -5.95 8.67
CA CYS A 352 -9.53 -6.50 7.36
C CYS A 352 -9.51 -8.03 7.43
N CYS A 353 -10.25 -8.68 6.52
CA CYS A 353 -10.13 -10.11 6.23
C CYS A 353 -9.37 -10.28 4.93
N TYR A 354 -8.14 -10.78 5.03
CA TYR A 354 -7.26 -11.00 3.89
C TYR A 354 -7.43 -12.40 3.33
N LEU A 355 -8.24 -12.50 2.27
CA LEU A 355 -8.64 -13.75 1.61
C LEU A 355 -8.16 -13.75 0.14
N SER A 356 -6.96 -13.22 -0.09
CA SER A 356 -6.37 -13.06 -1.42
C SER A 356 -5.22 -14.02 -1.65
N HIS A 357 -5.04 -14.44 -2.91
CA HIS A 357 -3.94 -15.30 -3.36
C HIS A 357 -2.61 -14.54 -3.49
N VAL A 358 -2.67 -13.20 -3.58
CA VAL A 358 -1.48 -12.34 -3.67
C VAL A 358 -0.71 -12.44 -2.36
N ARG A 359 0.61 -12.67 -2.41
CA ARG A 359 1.46 -12.88 -1.23
C ARG A 359 2.78 -12.11 -1.33
N THR A 360 2.72 -10.88 -1.83
CA THR A 360 3.86 -9.96 -1.85
C THR A 360 3.82 -9.05 -0.62
N GLU A 361 4.98 -8.74 -0.04
CA GLU A 361 5.05 -7.87 1.15
C GLU A 361 4.46 -6.49 0.88
N GLN A 362 4.68 -5.96 -0.32
CA GLN A 362 4.14 -4.68 -0.77
C GLN A 362 2.61 -4.68 -0.75
N PHE A 363 1.97 -5.68 -1.34
CA PHE A 363 0.51 -5.75 -1.38
C PHE A 363 -0.06 -5.91 0.04
N PHE A 364 0.56 -6.74 0.88
CA PHE A 364 0.20 -6.88 2.29
C PHE A 364 0.26 -5.53 3.04
N ARG A 365 1.35 -4.77 2.90
CA ARG A 365 1.49 -3.44 3.53
C ARG A 365 0.51 -2.41 2.94
N GLN A 366 0.19 -2.49 1.65
CA GLN A 366 -0.83 -1.63 1.02
C GLN A 366 -2.22 -1.88 1.61
N VAL A 367 -2.61 -3.15 1.79
CA VAL A 367 -3.88 -3.52 2.42
C VAL A 367 -3.90 -3.07 3.89
N LEU A 368 -2.84 -3.35 4.65
CA LEU A 368 -2.73 -2.89 6.03
C LEU A 368 -2.84 -1.35 6.12
N GLY A 369 -2.21 -0.64 5.18
CA GLY A 369 -2.29 0.82 5.01
C GLY A 369 -3.71 1.39 4.86
N ARG A 370 -4.71 0.55 4.57
CA ARG A 370 -6.13 0.93 4.49
C ARG A 370 -6.81 0.99 5.85
N ILE A 371 -6.37 0.17 6.82
CA ILE A 371 -7.02 0.07 8.14
C ILE A 371 -6.27 0.78 9.27
N ILE A 372 -4.99 1.14 9.06
CA ILE A 372 -4.17 1.84 10.07
C ILE A 372 -4.42 3.35 10.13
N ARG A 373 -5.33 3.91 9.33
CA ARG A 373 -5.53 5.38 9.25
C ARG A 373 -6.41 5.88 10.39
N ARG A 374 -5.88 6.64 11.33
CA ARG A 374 -6.67 7.13 12.46
C ARG A 374 -7.60 8.30 12.08
N GLN A 375 -8.84 8.30 12.56
CA GLN A 375 -9.85 9.35 12.36
C GLN A 375 -10.05 10.22 13.59
N THR A 376 -9.98 9.64 14.78
CA THR A 376 -10.31 10.30 16.04
C THR A 376 -9.25 9.99 17.10
N ARG A 377 -9.42 10.45 18.34
CA ARG A 377 -8.54 10.00 19.43
C ARG A 377 -8.96 8.65 19.99
N HIS A 378 -10.17 8.16 19.71
CA HIS A 378 -10.73 6.95 20.33
C HIS A 378 -10.62 5.68 19.45
N ASP A 379 -10.15 5.79 18.21
CA ASP A 379 -9.98 4.66 17.28
C ASP A 379 -8.53 4.17 17.23
N GLY A 380 -7.97 3.84 18.39
CA GLY A 380 -6.55 3.48 18.53
C GLY A 380 -6.13 2.14 17.91
N HIS A 381 -7.06 1.24 17.60
CA HIS A 381 -6.77 -0.13 17.15
C HIS A 381 -7.44 -0.49 15.83
N CYS A 382 -6.76 -1.30 15.02
CA CYS A 382 -7.29 -1.99 13.84
C CYS A 382 -6.86 -3.47 13.83
N TYR A 383 -7.61 -4.30 13.11
CA TYR A 383 -7.47 -5.77 13.15
C TYR A 383 -7.32 -6.32 11.74
N PHE A 384 -6.35 -7.21 11.56
CA PHE A 384 -6.04 -7.87 10.30
C PHE A 384 -6.06 -9.38 10.49
N TYR A 385 -6.99 -10.04 9.81
CA TYR A 385 -7.20 -11.48 9.86
C TYR A 385 -6.73 -12.12 8.55
N ALA A 386 -5.88 -13.14 8.63
CA ALA A 386 -5.46 -13.92 7.47
C ALA A 386 -5.23 -15.38 7.87
N LEU A 387 -5.15 -16.28 6.89
CA LEU A 387 -4.69 -17.64 7.15
C LEU A 387 -3.20 -17.65 7.49
N ASN A 388 -2.80 -18.60 8.33
CA ASN A 388 -1.43 -18.78 8.77
C ASN A 388 -0.53 -19.37 7.68
N GLU A 389 -0.25 -18.54 6.67
CA GLU A 389 0.59 -18.86 5.53
C GLU A 389 2.04 -18.37 5.77
N PRO A 390 3.07 -19.14 5.39
CA PRO A 390 4.47 -18.82 5.74
C PRO A 390 4.99 -17.43 5.32
N LEU A 391 4.60 -16.93 4.14
CA LEU A 391 4.99 -15.61 3.65
C LEU A 391 4.27 -14.51 4.42
N LEU A 392 2.95 -14.65 4.62
CA LEU A 392 2.16 -13.69 5.41
C LEU A 392 2.68 -13.62 6.86
N ARG A 393 3.02 -14.77 7.46
CA ARG A 393 3.66 -14.84 8.78
C ARG A 393 4.99 -14.09 8.82
N ARG A 394 5.81 -14.23 7.77
CA ARG A 394 7.08 -13.48 7.67
C ARG A 394 6.84 -11.97 7.59
N PHE A 395 5.84 -11.53 6.82
CA PHE A 395 5.52 -10.10 6.70
C PHE A 395 4.98 -9.53 8.02
N ALA A 396 4.12 -10.28 8.72
CA ALA A 396 3.61 -9.90 10.03
C ALA A 396 4.74 -9.76 11.08
N ARG A 397 5.71 -10.69 11.09
CA ARG A 397 6.89 -10.59 11.97
C ARG A 397 7.75 -9.36 11.67
N ARG A 398 8.06 -9.10 10.40
CA ARG A 398 8.80 -7.89 10.01
C ARG A 398 8.09 -6.60 10.38
N LEU A 399 6.77 -6.57 10.26
CA LEU A 399 5.99 -5.44 10.77
C LEU A 399 6.12 -5.29 12.27
N THR A 400 6.21 -6.39 13.00
CA THR A 400 6.36 -6.38 14.46
C THR A 400 7.71 -5.78 14.88
N ASP A 401 8.77 -6.03 14.12
CA ASP A 401 10.06 -5.35 14.29
C ASP A 401 9.93 -3.82 14.07
N ASP A 402 8.95 -3.38 13.25
CA ASP A 402 8.60 -1.98 13.01
C ASP A 402 7.60 -1.41 14.05
N LEU A 403 7.18 -2.16 15.07
CA LEU A 403 6.23 -1.72 16.12
C LEU A 403 6.95 -1.39 17.45
N PRO A 404 6.33 -0.59 18.35
CA PRO A 404 6.83 -0.44 19.72
C PRO A 404 6.80 -1.77 20.50
N ASP A 405 7.83 -2.07 21.31
CA ASP A 405 8.02 -3.36 21.98
C ASP A 405 6.84 -3.77 22.90
N GLU A 406 6.21 -2.79 23.56
CA GLU A 406 5.06 -3.00 24.45
C GLU A 406 3.80 -3.45 23.70
N LEU A 407 3.79 -3.29 22.39
CA LEU A 407 2.66 -3.47 21.52
C LEU A 407 3.07 -4.34 20.31
N ALA A 408 3.87 -5.38 20.50
CA ALA A 408 4.17 -6.33 19.45
C ALA A 408 3.30 -7.59 19.61
N LYS A 409 2.09 -7.64 19.01
CA LYS A 409 1.21 -8.81 19.12
C LYS A 409 0.91 -9.42 17.75
N VAL A 410 1.53 -10.58 17.50
CA VAL A 410 1.11 -11.54 16.47
C VAL A 410 0.46 -12.70 17.22
N GLU A 411 -0.85 -12.86 17.04
CA GLU A 411 -1.60 -13.99 17.58
C GLU A 411 -1.65 -15.08 16.49
N MET A 412 -1.29 -16.31 16.86
CA MET A 412 -1.20 -17.49 15.97
C MET A 412 -2.25 -18.53 16.33
#